data_AF-A0A2E6W538-F1
#
_entry.id   AF-A0A2E6W538-F1
#
_cell.length_a   1.000
_cell.length_b   1.000
_cell.length_c   1.000
_cell.angle_alpha   90.00
_cell.angle_beta   90.00
_cell.angle_gamma   90.00
#
_symmetry.space_group_name_H-M   'P 1'
#
loop_
_entity.id
_entity.type
_entity.pdbx_description
1 polymer ?
#
loop_
_entity_poly.entity_id
_entity_poly.type
_entity_poly.pdbx_seq_one_letter_code
_entity_poly.pdbx_strand_id
1 'polypeptide(L)'
;MRLISHRGNLTGKYPLLENTPAYIREAVDAGYEVEIDVWGDTKGGVHLGHDGPDIPVDMDWLCDGPYVIHAKNDLAIEPLQYYSLHWFWHTTDDYTLTSHGLVWAYPDKRPAGINGIAVLPEINNTSIAGFQGICSDHIEDYARDFKR
;
A
#
# COMPACT_ATOMS: atom_id res chain seq x y z
N MET A 1 -3.28 13.44 8.01
CA MET A 1 -3.42 11.96 8.05
C MET A 1 -2.91 11.42 6.73
N ARG A 2 -2.14 10.34 6.72
CA ARG A 2 -1.74 9.68 5.46
C ARG A 2 -2.95 8.95 4.90
N LEU A 3 -3.30 9.21 3.64
CA LEU A 3 -4.41 8.56 2.95
C LEU A 3 -3.80 7.68 1.87
N ILE A 4 -3.90 6.37 2.08
CA ILE A 4 -3.26 5.35 1.26
C ILE A 4 -4.36 4.57 0.55
N SER A 5 -4.40 4.65 -0.77
CA SER A 5 -5.29 3.86 -1.61
C SER A 5 -4.77 2.43 -1.67
N HIS A 6 -5.57 1.46 -1.24
CA HIS A 6 -5.20 0.05 -1.30
C HIS A 6 -5.27 -0.43 -2.75
N ARG A 7 -4.13 -0.77 -3.36
CA ARG A 7 -3.99 -1.26 -4.75
C ARG A 7 -4.56 -0.33 -5.84
N GLY A 8 -4.72 0.95 -5.53
CA GLY A 8 -5.33 1.96 -6.40
C GLY A 8 -6.84 2.15 -6.21
N ASN A 9 -7.48 1.44 -5.28
CA ASN A 9 -8.90 1.58 -5.02
C ASN A 9 -9.29 2.93 -4.38
N LEU A 10 -10.27 3.62 -4.98
CA LEU A 10 -10.77 4.92 -4.50
C LEU A 10 -12.11 4.82 -3.78
N THR A 11 -13.05 4.08 -4.36
CA THR A 11 -14.46 3.99 -3.92
C THR A 11 -14.95 2.55 -3.77
N GLY A 12 -14.02 1.61 -3.60
CA GLY A 12 -14.27 0.17 -3.50
C GLY A 12 -13.31 -0.64 -4.36
N LYS A 13 -13.39 -1.97 -4.21
CA LYS A 13 -12.53 -2.92 -4.94
C LYS A 13 -12.92 -3.03 -6.41
N TYR A 14 -11.92 -2.93 -7.28
CA TYR A 14 -12.03 -3.27 -8.70
C TYR A 14 -10.95 -4.29 -9.09
N PRO A 15 -11.18 -5.60 -8.82
CA PRO A 15 -10.13 -6.63 -8.90
C PRO A 15 -9.39 -6.73 -10.25
N LEU A 16 -10.04 -6.37 -11.36
CA LEU A 16 -9.43 -6.40 -12.69
C LEU A 16 -8.51 -5.19 -12.97
N LEU A 17 -8.57 -4.15 -12.13
CA LEU A 17 -7.81 -2.92 -12.26
C LEU A 17 -6.78 -2.74 -11.13
N GLU A 18 -6.98 -3.42 -10.00
CA GLU A 18 -6.02 -3.44 -8.88
C GLU A 18 -4.61 -3.72 -9.38
N ASN A 19 -3.64 -2.98 -8.82
CA ASN A 19 -2.23 -3.09 -9.19
C ASN A 19 -1.88 -2.80 -10.67
N THR A 20 -2.79 -2.23 -11.46
CA THR A 20 -2.43 -1.78 -12.81
C THR A 20 -1.79 -0.38 -12.78
N PRO A 21 -0.77 -0.10 -13.61
CA PRO A 21 -0.12 1.22 -13.61
C PRO A 21 -1.07 2.40 -13.85
N ALA A 22 -2.08 2.22 -14.71
CA ALA A 22 -3.06 3.26 -15.00
C ALA A 22 -3.95 3.56 -13.78
N TYR A 23 -4.46 2.52 -13.12
CA TYR A 23 -5.35 2.67 -11.97
C TYR A 23 -4.60 3.21 -10.74
N ILE A 24 -3.36 2.77 -10.53
CA ILE A 24 -2.47 3.35 -9.51
C ILE A 24 -2.26 4.85 -9.78
N ARG A 25 -2.01 5.22 -11.05
CA ARG A 25 -1.81 6.63 -11.42
C ARG A 25 -3.05 7.49 -11.16
N GLU A 26 -4.25 6.97 -11.41
CA GLU A 26 -5.50 7.67 -11.07
C GLU A 26 -5.57 8.02 -9.57
N ALA A 27 -5.20 7.09 -8.69
CA ALA A 27 -5.17 7.34 -7.25
C ALA A 27 -4.08 8.35 -6.84
N VAL A 28 -2.89 8.27 -7.46
CA VAL A 28 -1.81 9.24 -7.24
C VAL A 28 -2.23 10.64 -7.70
N ASP A 29 -2.81 10.76 -8.89
CA ASP A 29 -3.28 12.04 -9.46
C ASP A 29 -4.42 12.65 -8.62
N ALA A 30 -5.21 11.82 -7.93
CA ALA A 30 -6.20 12.25 -6.95
C ALA A 30 -5.59 12.72 -5.61
N GLY A 31 -4.27 12.60 -5.42
CA GLY A 31 -3.52 13.10 -4.28
C GLY A 31 -3.32 12.09 -3.15
N TYR A 32 -3.46 10.78 -3.42
CA TYR A 32 -3.26 9.71 -2.44
C TYR A 32 -1.86 9.08 -2.55
N GLU A 33 -1.36 8.59 -1.41
CA GLU A 33 -0.33 7.54 -1.43
C GLU A 33 -1.00 6.23 -1.89
N VAL A 34 -0.25 5.27 -2.42
CA VAL A 34 -0.85 4.01 -2.91
C VAL A 34 -0.08 2.82 -2.37
N GLU A 35 -0.79 1.89 -1.74
CA GLU A 35 -0.24 0.59 -1.42
C GLU A 35 -0.30 -0.30 -2.67
N ILE A 36 0.81 -0.95 -3.01
CA ILE A 36 0.93 -1.76 -4.23
C ILE A 36 1.63 -3.09 -3.93
N ASP A 37 1.18 -4.16 -4.58
CA ASP A 37 1.76 -5.49 -4.48
C ASP A 37 2.88 -5.65 -5.52
N VAL A 38 4.12 -5.93 -5.07
CA VAL A 38 5.28 -6.11 -5.96
C VAL A 38 5.96 -7.46 -5.75
N TRP A 39 6.25 -8.12 -6.87
CA TRP A 39 7.01 -9.36 -6.97
C TRP A 39 8.35 -9.11 -7.66
N GLY A 40 9.42 -9.73 -7.18
CA GLY A 40 10.70 -9.81 -7.88
C GLY A 40 10.84 -11.12 -8.66
N ASP A 41 11.72 -11.14 -9.65
CA ASP A 41 12.11 -12.34 -10.38
C ASP A 41 13.62 -12.67 -10.24
N THR A 42 14.02 -13.85 -10.71
CA THR A 42 15.42 -14.32 -10.61
C THR A 42 16.40 -13.59 -11.54
N LYS A 43 15.91 -12.71 -12.41
CA LYS A 43 16.68 -11.87 -13.32
C LYS A 43 16.80 -10.43 -12.80
N GLY A 44 16.22 -10.12 -11.63
CA GLY A 44 16.19 -8.79 -11.04
C GLY A 44 15.07 -7.88 -11.58
N GLY A 45 14.13 -8.43 -12.34
CA GLY A 45 12.93 -7.72 -12.78
C GLY A 45 11.88 -7.65 -11.67
N VAL A 46 10.95 -6.69 -11.80
CA VAL A 46 9.84 -6.49 -10.86
C VAL A 46 8.50 -6.46 -11.58
N HIS A 47 7.47 -6.93 -10.89
CA HIS A 47 6.12 -7.07 -11.43
C HIS A 47 5.08 -6.60 -10.41
N LEU A 48 4.03 -5.95 -10.87
CA LEU A 48 2.84 -5.65 -10.09
C LEU A 48 1.86 -6.83 -10.14
N GLY A 49 1.13 -7.07 -9.06
CA GLY A 49 0.00 -8.01 -9.04
C GLY A 49 -0.29 -8.62 -7.67
N HIS A 50 -1.56 -8.93 -7.40
CA HIS A 50 -1.98 -9.40 -6.07
C HIS A 50 -1.72 -10.90 -5.86
N ASP A 51 -2.23 -11.72 -6.78
CA ASP A 51 -2.17 -13.18 -6.70
C ASP A 51 -0.91 -13.75 -7.37
N GLY A 52 -0.24 -12.94 -8.20
CA GLY A 52 0.99 -13.32 -8.89
C GLY A 52 1.70 -12.13 -9.56
N PRO A 53 2.88 -12.39 -10.16
CA PRO A 53 3.66 -11.40 -10.90
C PRO A 53 3.03 -11.13 -12.29
N ASP A 54 2.01 -10.28 -12.34
CA ASP A 54 1.17 -10.12 -13.54
C ASP A 54 1.74 -9.11 -14.55
N ILE A 55 2.06 -7.90 -14.09
CA ILE A 55 2.42 -6.78 -14.97
C ILE A 55 3.88 -6.38 -14.72
N PRO A 56 4.81 -6.65 -15.65
CA PRO A 56 6.18 -6.19 -15.50
C PRO A 56 6.25 -4.66 -15.50
N VAL A 57 7.05 -4.11 -14.60
CA VAL A 57 7.34 -2.67 -14.53
C VAL A 57 8.83 -2.43 -14.36
N ASP A 58 9.28 -1.24 -14.76
CA ASP A 58 10.66 -0.83 -14.55
C ASP A 58 10.87 -0.25 -13.15
N MET A 59 12.08 -0.36 -12.61
CA MET A 59 12.41 0.23 -11.29
C MET A 59 12.19 1.75 -11.26
N ASP A 60 12.44 2.44 -12.38
CA ASP A 60 12.19 3.88 -12.50
C ASP A 60 10.71 4.21 -12.25
N TRP A 61 9.79 3.34 -12.69
CA TRP A 61 8.37 3.52 -12.44
C TRP A 61 8.04 3.40 -10.94
N LEU A 62 8.66 2.44 -10.24
CA LEU A 62 8.50 2.29 -8.78
C LEU A 62 9.09 3.48 -8.00
N CYS A 63 10.10 4.17 -8.55
CA CYS A 63 10.73 5.32 -7.91
C CYS A 63 9.93 6.62 -8.08
N ASP A 64 9.04 6.69 -9.08
CA ASP A 64 8.33 7.92 -9.47
C ASP A 64 7.11 8.24 -8.58
N GLY A 65 6.58 7.25 -7.85
CA GLY A 65 5.32 7.39 -7.14
C GLY A 65 5.40 7.39 -5.61
N PRO A 66 4.38 7.92 -4.93
CA PRO A 66 4.24 7.89 -3.49
C PRO A 66 3.72 6.52 -3.01
N TYR A 67 4.49 5.47 -3.29
CA TYR A 67 4.07 4.09 -3.05
C TYR A 67 4.46 3.57 -1.67
N VAL A 68 3.62 2.72 -1.10
CA VAL A 68 3.95 1.85 0.04
C VAL A 68 3.91 0.41 -0.47
N ILE A 69 5.09 -0.18 -0.67
CA ILE A 69 5.19 -1.41 -1.47
C ILE A 69 5.08 -2.65 -0.57
N HIS A 70 4.05 -3.48 -0.78
CA HIS A 70 3.98 -4.83 -0.22
C HIS A 70 4.84 -5.76 -1.07
N ALA A 71 6.01 -6.15 -0.54
CA ALA A 71 6.84 -7.18 -1.14
C ALA A 71 6.14 -8.54 -1.01
N LYS A 72 5.84 -9.19 -2.14
CA LYS A 72 5.07 -10.45 -2.20
C LYS A 72 5.95 -11.70 -2.25
N ASN A 73 7.21 -11.55 -2.67
CA ASN A 73 8.24 -12.57 -2.52
C ASN A 73 9.58 -11.97 -2.08
N ASP A 74 10.46 -12.84 -1.58
CA ASP A 74 11.80 -12.51 -1.13
C ASP A 74 12.65 -11.86 -2.23
N LEU A 75 12.42 -12.24 -3.49
CA LEU A 75 13.10 -11.68 -4.66
C LEU A 75 12.82 -10.19 -4.88
N ALA A 76 11.70 -9.65 -4.38
CA ALA A 76 11.44 -8.21 -4.45
C ALA A 76 12.30 -7.40 -3.46
N ILE A 77 12.84 -8.01 -2.40
CA ILE A 77 13.43 -7.26 -1.29
C ILE A 77 14.72 -6.54 -1.70
N GLU A 78 15.65 -7.25 -2.36
CA GLU A 78 16.94 -6.68 -2.78
C GLU A 78 16.78 -5.43 -3.67
N PRO A 79 15.99 -5.45 -4.77
CA PRO A 79 15.81 -4.24 -5.57
C PRO A 79 15.13 -3.12 -4.78
N LEU A 80 14.11 -3.41 -3.96
CA LEU A 80 13.45 -2.38 -3.15
C LEU A 80 14.40 -1.72 -2.13
N GLN A 81 15.33 -2.50 -1.56
CA GLN A 81 16.39 -1.98 -0.69
C GLN A 81 17.42 -1.16 -1.46
N TYR A 82 17.90 -1.66 -2.60
CA TYR A 82 18.92 -0.98 -3.41
C TYR A 82 18.48 0.44 -3.80
N TYR A 83 17.21 0.59 -4.20
CA TYR A 83 16.63 1.89 -4.56
C TYR A 83 16.08 2.69 -3.36
N SER A 84 16.26 2.20 -2.13
CA SER A 84 15.79 2.86 -0.89
C SER A 84 14.29 3.21 -0.92
N LEU A 85 13.47 2.30 -1.44
CA LEU A 85 12.03 2.52 -1.59
C LEU A 85 11.28 2.29 -0.26
N HIS A 86 10.05 2.80 -0.19
CA HIS A 86 9.15 2.53 0.93
C HIS A 86 8.47 1.17 0.71
N TRP A 87 8.88 0.16 1.48
CA TRP A 87 8.35 -1.20 1.34
C TRP A 87 8.15 -1.88 2.69
N PHE A 88 7.41 -2.98 2.70
CA PHE A 88 7.24 -3.87 3.83
C PHE A 88 6.95 -5.30 3.37
N TRP A 89 7.19 -6.25 4.26
CA TRP A 89 6.81 -7.64 4.09
C TRP A 89 5.89 -8.04 5.23
N HIS A 90 4.73 -8.61 4.90
CA HIS A 90 3.90 -9.28 5.91
C HIS A 90 2.97 -10.29 5.26
N THR A 91 2.39 -11.16 6.09
CA THR A 91 1.28 -12.02 5.68
C THR A 91 0.07 -11.79 6.58
N THR A 92 0.14 -12.27 7.82
CA THR A 92 -0.92 -12.15 8.83
C THR A 92 -0.38 -11.65 10.16
N ASP A 93 0.75 -10.97 10.13
CA ASP A 93 1.35 -10.34 11.30
C ASP A 93 0.43 -9.24 11.83
N ASP A 94 0.19 -9.23 13.15
CA ASP A 94 -0.65 -8.21 13.80
C ASP A 94 -0.15 -6.79 13.51
N TYR A 95 1.17 -6.62 13.47
CA TYR A 95 1.84 -5.36 13.15
C TYR A 95 3.12 -5.62 12.38
N THR A 96 3.39 -4.78 11.38
CA THR A 96 4.62 -4.81 10.59
C THR A 96 5.24 -3.43 10.53
N LEU A 97 6.58 -3.37 10.57
CA LEU A 97 7.30 -2.12 10.29
C LEU A 97 7.63 -2.04 8.81
N THR A 98 7.30 -0.90 8.20
CA THR A 98 7.80 -0.57 6.86
C THR A 98 9.25 -0.09 6.93
N SER A 99 9.97 -0.12 5.80
CA SER A 99 11.33 0.41 5.67
C SER A 99 11.46 1.88 6.10
N HIS A 100 10.36 2.64 6.09
CA HIS A 100 10.30 4.05 6.52
C HIS A 100 9.75 4.24 7.94
N GLY A 101 9.60 3.16 8.73
CA GLY A 101 9.23 3.23 10.14
C GLY A 101 7.74 3.46 10.43
N LEU A 102 6.85 3.35 9.43
CA LEU A 102 5.42 3.21 9.69
C LEU A 102 5.10 1.87 10.36
N VAL A 103 4.09 1.88 11.24
CA VAL A 103 3.53 0.67 11.83
C VAL A 103 2.27 0.30 11.05
N TRP A 104 2.37 -0.72 10.21
CA TRP A 104 1.26 -1.27 9.45
C TRP A 104 0.45 -2.19 10.37
N ALA A 105 -0.74 -1.77 10.79
CA ALA A 105 -1.59 -2.55 11.68
C ALA A 105 -2.54 -3.42 10.86
N TYR A 106 -2.51 -4.73 11.09
CA TYR A 106 -3.44 -5.66 10.43
C TYR A 106 -4.90 -5.22 10.66
N PRO A 107 -5.86 -5.56 9.76
CA PRO A 107 -7.25 -5.22 9.98
C PRO A 107 -7.76 -5.62 11.38
N ASP A 108 -8.57 -4.75 11.98
CA ASP A 108 -9.12 -4.87 13.34
C ASP A 108 -8.11 -4.81 14.50
N LYS A 109 -6.91 -4.28 14.26
CA LYS A 109 -5.93 -4.01 15.31
C LYS A 109 -6.05 -2.58 15.84
N ARG A 110 -5.60 -2.37 17.08
CA ARG A 110 -5.55 -1.06 17.72
C ARG A 110 -4.31 -0.30 17.26
N PRO A 111 -4.29 1.05 17.35
CA PRO A 111 -3.08 1.80 17.06
C PRO A 111 -1.90 1.30 17.90
N ALA A 112 -0.77 1.04 17.25
CA ALA A 112 0.48 0.70 17.88
C ALA A 112 1.55 1.75 17.53
N GLY A 113 2.16 2.35 18.56
CA GLY A 113 3.15 3.40 18.38
C GLY A 113 2.57 4.73 17.90
N ILE A 114 3.45 5.64 17.47
CA ILE A 114 3.10 7.01 17.07
C ILE A 114 2.81 7.15 15.57
N ASN A 115 3.12 6.15 14.74
CA ASN A 115 3.03 6.20 13.27
C ASN A 115 2.19 5.04 12.71
N GLY A 116 1.11 4.68 13.41
CA GLY A 116 0.22 3.59 13.01
C GLY A 116 -0.61 3.92 11.77
N ILE A 117 -0.75 2.92 10.89
CA ILE A 117 -1.68 2.91 9.75
C ILE A 117 -2.80 1.90 10.04
N ALA A 118 -4.05 2.35 9.99
CA ALA A 118 -5.22 1.48 10.03
C ALA A 118 -5.44 0.87 8.64
N VAL A 119 -5.35 -0.45 8.52
CA VAL A 119 -5.54 -1.16 7.26
C VAL A 119 -6.97 -1.70 7.17
N LEU A 120 -7.66 -1.36 6.09
CA LEU A 120 -9.01 -1.77 5.77
C LEU A 120 -10.02 -1.64 6.94
N PRO A 121 -10.08 -0.47 7.62
CA PRO A 121 -10.96 -0.28 8.77
C PRO A 121 -12.44 -0.50 8.44
N GLU A 122 -12.85 -0.31 7.18
CA GLU A 122 -14.21 -0.56 6.68
C GLU A 122 -14.66 -2.02 6.82
N ILE A 123 -13.74 -3.00 6.89
CA ILE A 123 -14.11 -4.42 6.99
C ILE A 123 -14.76 -4.74 8.35
N ASN A 124 -14.28 -4.12 9.42
CA ASN A 124 -14.73 -4.40 10.79
C ASN A 124 -15.32 -3.18 11.50
N ASN A 125 -15.52 -2.06 10.79
CA ASN A 125 -15.84 -0.75 11.38
C ASN A 125 -14.83 -0.37 12.47
N THR A 126 -13.54 -0.66 12.25
CA THR A 126 -12.49 -0.38 13.22
C THR A 126 -12.36 1.13 13.40
N SER A 127 -12.32 1.57 14.67
CA SER A 127 -12.10 2.99 14.98
C SER A 127 -10.73 3.44 14.49
N ILE A 128 -10.72 4.50 13.70
CA ILE A 128 -9.50 5.13 13.18
C ILE A 128 -8.85 6.11 14.20
N ALA A 129 -9.46 6.28 15.38
CA ALA A 129 -8.94 7.18 16.39
C ALA A 129 -7.54 6.75 16.88
N GLY A 130 -6.59 7.68 16.84
CA GLY A 130 -5.20 7.45 17.25
C GLY A 130 -4.27 6.95 16.15
N PHE A 131 -4.79 6.54 14.98
CA PHE A 131 -3.98 6.26 13.81
C PHE A 131 -3.52 7.55 13.12
N GLN A 132 -2.34 7.51 12.50
CA GLN A 132 -1.79 8.64 11.73
C GLN A 132 -2.07 8.53 10.23
N GLY A 133 -2.51 7.36 9.78
CA GLY A 133 -2.91 7.11 8.41
C GLY A 133 -3.88 5.95 8.28
N ILE A 134 -4.47 5.85 7.09
CA ILE A 134 -5.45 4.83 6.72
C ILE A 134 -5.04 4.28 5.36
N CYS A 135 -5.05 2.95 5.24
CA CYS A 135 -5.01 2.25 3.96
C CYS A 135 -6.37 1.60 3.73
N SER A 136 -7.06 1.93 2.63
CA SER A 136 -8.45 1.52 2.42
C SER A 136 -8.78 1.30 0.95
N ASP A 137 -9.76 0.42 0.69
CA ASP A 137 -10.39 0.30 -0.62
C ASP A 137 -11.36 1.46 -0.92
N HIS A 138 -11.79 2.18 0.12
CA HIS A 138 -12.75 3.28 0.07
C HIS A 138 -12.09 4.60 0.51
N ILE A 139 -10.85 4.86 0.06
CA ILE A 139 -10.04 5.96 0.61
C ILE A 139 -10.68 7.35 0.47
N GLU A 140 -11.55 7.55 -0.54
CA GLU A 140 -12.30 8.81 -0.70
C GLU A 140 -13.22 9.12 0.47
N ASP A 141 -13.83 8.12 1.10
CA ASP A 141 -14.77 8.32 2.20
C ASP A 141 -14.05 8.96 3.39
N TYR A 142 -12.81 8.52 3.64
CA TYR A 142 -11.96 9.10 4.68
C TYR A 142 -11.44 10.49 4.31
N ALA A 143 -11.17 10.77 3.03
CA ALA A 143 -10.70 12.07 2.58
C ALA A 143 -11.73 13.19 2.81
N ARG A 144 -13.03 12.88 2.64
CA ARG A 144 -14.13 13.84 2.78
C ARG A 144 -14.31 14.31 4.23
N ASP A 145 -14.02 13.46 5.19
CA ASP A 145 -14.10 13.79 6.62
C ASP A 145 -12.99 14.76 7.08
N PHE A 146 -11.91 14.92 6.30
CA PHE A 146 -10.82 15.88 6.58
C PHE A 146 -10.95 17.23 5.86
N LYS A 147 -11.81 17.33 4.83
CA LYS A 147 -12.04 18.59 4.09
C LYS A 147 -13.19 19.43 4.66
N ARG A 148 -13.75 19.04 5.81
CA ARG A 148 -14.70 19.85 6.61
C ARG A 148 -13.99 20.46 7.81
#